data_AF-A0A0R3WEJ5-F1
#
_entry.id   AF-A0A0R3WEJ5-F1
#
_cell.length_a   1.000
_cell.length_b   1.000
_cell.length_c   1.000
_cell.angle_alpha   90.00
_cell.angle_beta   90.00
_cell.angle_gamma   90.00
#
_symmetry.space_group_name_H-M   'P 1'
#
loop_
_entity.id
_entity.type
_entity.pdbx_description
1 polymer ?
#
loop_
_entity_poly.entity_id
_entity_poly.type
_entity_poly.pdbx_seq_one_letter_code
_entity_poly.pdbx_strand_id
1 'polypeptide(L)'
;GIIVYTPKAAAEIYVIDHRCVAFDKFWGSPCERNKEKSRLSMVDVTKQEKIEIIDYSVDRELISITHFVPYCRSPAPKPGGVDMLTSFPFSRFVEGQRNFILAFGVRGAEGNEWVGCWVSCAHCTLNEALNVASPMLKDKVLDLLVFYGIFTPRPNAQHETYLWLTEDTHLTVTVDYTQNGTSPEVEECSKYGGARSKSARQ
;
A
#
# COMPACT_ATOMS: atom_id res chain seq x y z
N GLY A 1 -10.23 4.12 -12.26
CA GLY A 1 -11.12 4.64 -11.21
C GLY A 1 -10.35 4.97 -9.97
N ILE A 2 -10.98 5.72 -9.06
CA ILE A 2 -10.47 5.96 -7.71
C ILE A 2 -11.56 5.49 -6.77
N ILE A 3 -11.32 4.43 -6.03
CA ILE A 3 -12.31 3.82 -5.13
C ILE A 3 -11.96 4.18 -3.71
N VAL A 4 -12.93 4.72 -2.97
CA VAL A 4 -12.83 4.94 -1.53
C VAL A 4 -13.57 3.85 -0.78
N TYR A 5 -12.90 3.28 0.22
CA TYR A 5 -13.44 2.26 1.10
C TYR A 5 -13.70 2.86 2.48
N THR A 6 -14.88 2.61 2.99
CA THR A 6 -15.30 2.92 4.36
C THR A 6 -15.55 1.60 5.09
N PRO A 7 -15.69 1.60 6.43
CA PRO A 7 -15.96 0.37 7.19
C PRO A 7 -17.24 -0.38 6.78
N LYS A 8 -18.14 0.27 6.01
CA LYS A 8 -19.45 -0.28 5.63
C LYS A 8 -19.64 -0.49 4.13
N ALA A 9 -18.88 0.20 3.28
CA ALA A 9 -19.11 0.22 1.84
C ALA A 9 -17.91 0.79 1.07
N ALA A 10 -17.87 0.52 -0.23
CA ALA A 10 -16.95 1.13 -1.17
C ALA A 10 -17.71 1.93 -2.24
N ALA A 11 -17.12 3.02 -2.74
CA ALA A 11 -17.66 3.80 -3.85
C ALA A 11 -16.55 4.38 -4.72
N GLU A 12 -16.85 4.58 -6.01
CA GLU A 12 -15.98 5.37 -6.88
C GLU A 12 -16.10 6.87 -6.55
N ILE A 13 -14.96 7.56 -6.56
CA ILE A 13 -14.86 9.02 -6.46
C ILE A 13 -15.04 9.61 -7.86
N TYR A 14 -16.06 10.45 -7.97
CA TYR A 14 -16.32 11.27 -9.15
C TYR A 14 -15.80 12.69 -8.95
N VAL A 15 -15.35 13.32 -10.03
CA VAL A 15 -14.94 14.72 -10.04
C VAL A 15 -16.05 15.54 -10.68
N ILE A 16 -16.69 16.42 -9.90
CA ILE A 16 -17.76 17.32 -10.35
C ILE A 16 -17.40 18.74 -9.94
N ASP A 17 -17.16 19.63 -10.90
CA ASP A 17 -16.74 21.03 -10.66
C ASP A 17 -15.58 21.15 -9.66
N HIS A 18 -14.49 20.40 -9.88
CA HIS A 18 -13.33 20.32 -8.98
C HIS A 18 -13.60 19.78 -7.56
N ARG A 19 -14.76 19.17 -7.32
CA ARG A 19 -15.10 18.53 -6.04
C ARG A 19 -15.02 17.01 -6.17
N CYS A 20 -14.47 16.36 -5.14
CA CYS A 20 -14.52 14.92 -4.98
C CYS A 20 -15.90 14.56 -4.42
N VAL A 21 -16.64 13.72 -5.14
CA VAL A 21 -17.96 13.24 -4.73
C VAL A 21 -17.92 11.72 -4.62
N ALA A 22 -18.34 11.18 -3.48
CA ALA A 22 -18.46 9.75 -3.22
C ALA A 22 -19.72 9.49 -2.41
N PHE A 23 -20.41 8.38 -2.66
CA PHE A 23 -21.70 8.06 -2.03
C PHE A 23 -22.73 9.20 -2.16
N ASP A 24 -22.74 9.87 -3.32
CA ASP A 24 -23.56 11.06 -3.60
C ASP A 24 -23.35 12.23 -2.62
N LYS A 25 -22.19 12.28 -1.96
CA LYS A 25 -21.84 13.28 -0.95
C LYS A 25 -20.51 13.95 -1.27
N PHE A 26 -20.39 15.18 -0.82
CA PHE A 26 -19.13 15.92 -0.88
C PHE A 26 -18.07 15.24 0.00
N TRP A 27 -16.94 14.91 -0.62
CA TRP A 27 -15.81 14.24 0.03
C TRP A 27 -14.63 15.21 0.25
N GLY A 28 -14.40 16.13 -0.70
CA GLY A 28 -13.43 17.21 -0.55
C GLY A 28 -13.12 17.98 -1.82
N SER A 29 -12.20 18.94 -1.72
CA SER A 29 -11.77 19.84 -2.81
C SER A 29 -10.41 20.48 -2.44
N PRO A 30 -9.50 20.72 -3.40
CA PRO A 30 -9.63 20.47 -4.84
C PRO A 30 -9.53 18.98 -5.21
N CYS A 31 -10.27 18.60 -6.27
CA CYS A 31 -10.26 17.29 -6.89
C CYS A 31 -9.98 17.40 -8.38
N GLU A 32 -8.96 16.71 -8.86
CA GLU A 32 -8.58 16.70 -10.27
C GLU A 32 -8.21 15.27 -10.69
N ARG A 33 -8.62 14.89 -11.89
CA ARG A 33 -8.21 13.64 -12.52
C ARG A 33 -7.93 13.92 -13.98
N ASN A 34 -6.70 13.71 -14.40
CA ASN A 34 -6.32 13.74 -15.81
C ASN A 34 -5.44 12.52 -16.14
N LYS A 35 -4.93 12.44 -17.37
CA LYS A 35 -4.13 11.29 -17.83
C LYS A 35 -2.79 11.16 -17.11
N GLU A 36 -2.26 12.24 -16.55
CA GLU A 36 -0.92 12.30 -15.96
C GLU A 36 -0.95 12.24 -14.43
N LYS A 37 -1.98 12.82 -13.81
CA LYS A 37 -2.09 12.94 -12.37
C LYS A 37 -3.53 12.88 -11.89
N SER A 38 -3.67 12.36 -10.68
CA SER A 38 -4.88 12.51 -9.87
C SER A 38 -4.52 13.29 -8.61
N ARG A 39 -5.30 14.33 -8.31
CA ARG A 39 -5.20 15.09 -7.07
C ARG A 39 -6.51 14.93 -6.32
N LEU A 40 -6.46 14.31 -5.15
CA LEU A 40 -7.60 14.24 -4.25
C LEU A 40 -7.32 15.05 -3.00
N SER A 41 -8.36 15.76 -2.55
CA SER A 41 -8.39 16.37 -1.23
C SER A 41 -9.61 15.85 -0.49
N MET A 42 -9.47 15.64 0.82
CA MET A 42 -10.52 15.12 1.68
C MET A 42 -10.75 16.08 2.83
N VAL A 43 -12.01 16.38 3.12
CA VAL A 43 -12.36 17.23 4.28
C VAL A 43 -12.10 16.50 5.59
N ASP A 44 -12.42 15.21 5.62
CA ASP A 44 -12.34 14.38 6.81
C ASP A 44 -11.69 13.06 6.42
N VAL A 45 -10.43 12.88 6.84
CA VAL A 45 -9.66 11.68 6.52
C VAL A 45 -10.08 10.44 7.31
N THR A 46 -10.88 10.62 8.36
CA THR A 46 -11.29 9.54 9.27
C THR A 46 -12.47 8.72 8.76
N LYS A 47 -13.09 9.14 7.65
CA LYS A 47 -14.26 8.48 7.05
C LYS A 47 -13.92 7.27 6.18
N GLN A 48 -12.66 7.09 5.81
CA GLN A 48 -12.21 6.02 4.94
C GLN A 48 -11.13 5.17 5.62
N GLU A 49 -11.08 3.91 5.22
CA GLU A 49 -10.07 2.94 5.65
C GLU A 49 -8.95 2.81 4.63
N LYS A 50 -9.30 2.88 3.33
CA LYS A 50 -8.34 2.88 2.24
C LYS A 50 -8.89 3.57 0.99
N ILE A 51 -7.99 3.99 0.12
CA ILE A 51 -8.29 4.43 -1.24
C ILE A 51 -7.46 3.61 -2.21
N GLU A 52 -8.12 3.12 -3.26
CA GLU A 52 -7.49 2.39 -4.35
C GLU A 52 -7.55 3.20 -5.64
N ILE A 53 -6.42 3.29 -6.33
CA ILE A 53 -6.34 3.83 -7.67
C ILE A 53 -6.19 2.64 -8.62
N ILE A 54 -7.16 2.50 -9.52
CA ILE A 54 -7.26 1.36 -10.43
C ILE A 54 -7.23 1.90 -11.85
N ASP A 55 -6.43 1.32 -12.74
CA ASP A 55 -6.63 1.49 -14.17
C ASP A 55 -7.75 0.56 -14.62
N TYR A 56 -8.78 1.09 -15.29
CA TYR A 56 -9.85 0.28 -15.88
C TYR A 56 -9.57 -0.10 -17.34
N SER A 57 -8.34 0.09 -17.82
CA SER A 57 -7.90 -0.50 -19.09
C SER A 57 -7.97 -2.04 -19.05
N VAL A 58 -7.66 -2.69 -20.17
CA VAL A 58 -8.08 -4.06 -20.57
C VAL A 58 -7.98 -5.14 -19.47
N ASP A 59 -7.04 -5.02 -18.52
CA ASP A 59 -6.79 -6.03 -17.47
C ASP A 59 -7.15 -5.58 -16.04
N ARG A 60 -7.78 -4.40 -15.86
CA ARG A 60 -8.12 -3.80 -14.55
C ARG A 60 -6.96 -3.85 -13.55
N GLU A 61 -5.95 -3.02 -13.74
CA GLU A 61 -4.73 -3.04 -12.93
C GLU A 61 -4.87 -2.14 -11.69
N LEU A 62 -4.51 -2.67 -10.51
CA LEU A 62 -4.38 -1.86 -9.31
C LEU A 62 -3.05 -1.08 -9.35
N ILE A 63 -3.14 0.25 -9.44
CA ILE A 63 -1.97 1.12 -9.53
C ILE A 63 -1.35 1.38 -8.15
N SER A 64 -2.18 1.75 -7.18
CA SER A 64 -1.73 2.18 -5.85
C SER A 64 -2.85 2.10 -4.81
N ILE A 65 -2.48 1.87 -3.55
CA ILE A 65 -3.35 1.92 -2.39
C ILE A 65 -2.79 2.84 -1.32
N THR A 66 -3.66 3.66 -0.77
CA THR A 66 -3.37 4.42 0.45
C THR A 66 -4.23 3.88 1.58
N HIS A 67 -3.60 3.38 2.64
CA HIS A 67 -4.28 2.95 3.86
C HIS A 67 -4.34 4.09 4.89
N PHE A 68 -5.51 4.31 5.48
CA PHE A 68 -5.71 5.28 6.54
C PHE A 68 -5.64 4.56 7.89
N VAL A 69 -4.47 4.64 8.54
CA VAL A 69 -4.19 3.89 9.78
C VAL A 69 -4.19 4.84 10.99
N PRO A 70 -5.35 5.10 11.63
CA PRO A 70 -5.45 6.06 12.71
C PRO A 70 -4.59 5.64 13.91
N TYR A 71 -3.87 6.58 14.49
CA TYR A 71 -2.93 6.36 15.61
C TYR A 71 -1.87 5.29 15.32
N CYS A 72 -1.63 4.98 14.03
CA CYS A 72 -0.68 3.96 13.59
C CYS A 72 -0.93 2.57 14.19
N ARG A 73 -2.21 2.25 14.37
CA ARG A 73 -2.67 0.95 14.85
C ARG A 73 -3.34 0.20 13.72
N SER A 74 -2.62 -0.77 13.16
CA SER A 74 -3.22 -1.75 12.28
C SER A 74 -3.92 -2.84 13.11
N PRO A 75 -5.12 -3.29 12.72
CA PRO A 75 -5.63 -4.56 13.21
C PRO A 75 -4.67 -5.68 12.80
N ALA A 76 -4.60 -6.74 13.60
CA ALA A 76 -3.90 -7.94 13.21
C ALA A 76 -4.65 -8.59 12.02
N PRO A 77 -3.95 -8.98 10.94
CA PRO A 77 -4.57 -9.71 9.85
C PRO A 77 -5.12 -11.07 10.33
N LYS A 78 -6.16 -11.55 9.63
CA LYS A 78 -6.59 -12.95 9.73
C LYS A 78 -5.47 -13.86 9.18
N PRO A 79 -5.43 -15.16 9.53
CA PRO A 79 -4.56 -16.13 8.85
C PRO A 79 -4.65 -15.99 7.32
N GLY A 80 -3.51 -15.98 6.63
CA GLY A 80 -3.41 -15.70 5.19
C GLY A 80 -3.59 -14.25 4.76
N GLY A 81 -3.91 -13.35 5.70
CA GLY A 81 -3.99 -11.92 5.46
C GLY A 81 -2.61 -11.25 5.50
N VAL A 82 -2.45 -10.19 4.70
CA VAL A 82 -1.24 -9.37 4.67
C VAL A 82 -1.07 -8.61 5.98
N ASP A 83 0.12 -8.69 6.55
CA ASP A 83 0.53 -7.89 7.71
C ASP A 83 1.06 -6.52 7.26
N MET A 84 0.22 -5.50 7.48
CA MET A 84 0.54 -4.12 7.12
C MET A 84 1.79 -3.58 7.82
N LEU A 85 2.05 -4.01 9.06
CA LEU A 85 3.13 -3.48 9.88
C LEU A 85 4.50 -3.94 9.41
N THR A 86 4.59 -5.16 8.90
CA THR A 86 5.81 -5.70 8.29
C THR A 86 6.25 -4.86 7.08
N SER A 87 5.29 -4.29 6.34
CA SER A 87 5.56 -3.51 5.13
C SER A 87 5.77 -2.02 5.39
N PHE A 88 5.32 -1.53 6.56
CA PHE A 88 5.49 -0.15 6.96
C PHE A 88 6.98 0.25 7.01
N PRO A 89 7.38 1.43 6.52
CA PRO A 89 6.55 2.46 5.87
C PRO A 89 6.08 2.10 4.44
N PHE A 90 4.87 2.53 4.09
CA PHE A 90 4.25 2.37 2.77
C PHE A 90 4.78 3.37 1.73
N SER A 91 5.42 4.46 2.15
CA SER A 91 6.15 5.40 1.32
C SER A 91 7.61 5.40 1.74
N ARG A 92 8.52 5.13 0.81
CA ARG A 92 9.96 5.06 1.09
C ARG A 92 10.75 6.00 0.20
N PHE A 93 11.65 6.76 0.82
CA PHE A 93 12.50 7.73 0.14
C PHE A 93 13.93 7.19 0.12
N VAL A 94 14.43 6.85 -1.07
CA VAL A 94 15.69 6.10 -1.22
C VAL A 94 16.66 6.75 -2.21
N GLU A 95 16.55 8.06 -2.43
CA GLU A 95 17.48 8.82 -3.25
C GLU A 95 18.95 8.49 -2.90
N GLY A 96 19.74 8.20 -3.93
CA GLY A 96 21.16 7.86 -3.80
C GLY A 96 21.47 6.45 -3.31
N GLN A 97 20.47 5.65 -2.90
CA GLN A 97 20.68 4.27 -2.48
C GLN A 97 20.87 3.34 -3.68
N ARG A 98 21.93 2.53 -3.67
CA ARG A 98 22.17 1.52 -4.71
C ARG A 98 21.19 0.36 -4.63
N ASN A 99 20.87 -0.07 -3.41
CA ASN A 99 19.89 -1.12 -3.13
C ASN A 99 19.08 -0.71 -1.90
N PHE A 100 17.84 -1.18 -1.83
CA PHE A 100 16.96 -1.01 -0.69
C PHE A 100 16.22 -2.32 -0.39
N ILE A 101 15.80 -2.48 0.86
CA ILE A 101 15.08 -3.69 1.31
C ILE A 101 13.62 -3.35 1.48
N LEU A 102 12.71 -4.13 0.90
CA LEU A 102 11.30 -4.13 1.28
C LEU A 102 10.99 -5.43 2.03
N ALA A 103 10.14 -5.33 3.03
CA ALA A 103 9.65 -6.48 3.78
C ALA A 103 8.15 -6.60 3.60
N PHE A 104 7.65 -7.82 3.46
CA PHE A 104 6.21 -8.08 3.35
C PHE A 104 5.86 -9.30 4.18
N GLY A 105 4.80 -9.19 4.97
CA GLY A 105 4.39 -10.23 5.91
C GLY A 105 3.02 -10.78 5.59
N VAL A 106 2.81 -12.07 5.87
CA VAL A 106 1.51 -12.74 5.83
C VAL A 106 1.30 -13.44 7.16
N ARG A 107 0.07 -13.41 7.70
CA ARG A 107 -0.27 -14.11 8.94
C ARG A 107 -0.27 -15.62 8.75
N GLY A 108 0.32 -16.34 9.70
CA GLY A 108 0.38 -17.80 9.71
C GLY A 108 1.77 -18.29 9.34
N ALA A 109 2.65 -18.44 10.32
CA ALA A 109 4.05 -18.85 10.09
C ALA A 109 4.18 -20.26 9.47
N GLU A 110 3.17 -21.11 9.63
CA GLU A 110 3.11 -22.46 9.05
C GLU A 110 2.08 -22.57 7.92
N GLY A 111 1.51 -21.45 7.46
CA GLY A 111 0.57 -21.42 6.36
C GLY A 111 1.25 -21.75 5.01
N ASN A 112 0.48 -22.34 4.10
CA ASN A 112 0.88 -22.59 2.70
C ASN A 112 0.12 -21.65 1.75
N GLU A 113 -0.18 -20.45 2.21
CA GLU A 113 -1.02 -19.49 1.51
C GLU A 113 -0.37 -19.04 0.21
N TRP A 114 -1.19 -18.78 -0.81
CA TRP A 114 -0.69 -18.21 -2.06
C TRP A 114 -0.33 -16.74 -1.84
N VAL A 115 0.86 -16.36 -2.29
CA VAL A 115 1.40 -15.02 -2.13
C VAL A 115 1.93 -14.54 -3.47
N GLY A 116 1.43 -13.38 -3.91
CA GLY A 116 1.85 -12.72 -5.14
C GLY A 116 2.55 -11.39 -4.87
N CYS A 117 3.63 -11.14 -5.61
CA CYS A 117 4.33 -9.86 -5.63
C CYS A 117 4.35 -9.31 -7.05
N TRP A 118 3.92 -8.06 -7.21
CA TRP A 118 3.89 -7.37 -8.49
C TRP A 118 4.55 -6.00 -8.34
N VAL A 119 5.23 -5.53 -9.37
CA VAL A 119 5.77 -4.16 -9.41
C VAL A 119 4.96 -3.42 -10.45
N SER A 120 4.07 -2.52 -10.02
CA SER A 120 3.28 -1.75 -10.97
C SER A 120 4.21 -0.81 -11.72
N CYS A 121 4.07 -0.85 -13.05
CA CYS A 121 4.89 -0.13 -13.99
C CYS A 121 3.97 0.25 -15.13
N ALA A 122 3.80 1.55 -15.37
CA ALA A 122 2.96 2.09 -16.45
C ALA A 122 3.40 1.64 -17.87
N HIS A 123 4.45 0.83 -18.00
CA HIS A 123 5.00 0.34 -19.27
C HIS A 123 5.62 -1.07 -19.20
N CYS A 124 5.20 -1.94 -18.28
CA CYS A 124 5.77 -3.29 -18.20
C CYS A 124 4.75 -4.33 -18.65
N THR A 125 5.13 -5.07 -19.70
CA THR A 125 4.46 -6.31 -20.12
C THR A 125 4.36 -7.28 -18.95
N LEU A 126 3.17 -7.85 -18.79
CA LEU A 126 2.66 -8.81 -17.79
C LEU A 126 3.52 -10.07 -17.46
N ASN A 127 4.77 -10.17 -17.92
CA ASN A 127 5.56 -11.39 -17.87
C ASN A 127 6.82 -11.38 -16.99
N GLU A 128 7.11 -10.28 -16.29
CA GLU A 128 8.04 -10.36 -15.16
C GLU A 128 7.24 -10.53 -13.88
N ALA A 129 6.54 -11.67 -13.79
CA ALA A 129 6.33 -12.27 -12.48
C ALA A 129 7.73 -12.39 -11.89
N LEU A 130 8.05 -11.54 -10.91
CA LEU A 130 9.17 -11.79 -10.05
C LEU A 130 8.87 -13.16 -9.43
N ASN A 131 9.44 -14.20 -10.03
CA ASN A 131 9.73 -15.44 -9.35
C ASN A 131 10.71 -15.04 -8.24
N VAL A 132 10.15 -14.47 -7.17
CA VAL A 132 10.84 -14.24 -5.93
C VAL A 132 11.08 -15.63 -5.37
N ALA A 133 12.10 -16.32 -5.89
CA ALA A 133 12.63 -17.55 -5.36
C ALA A 133 13.40 -17.30 -4.05
N SER A 134 13.09 -16.21 -3.34
CA SER A 134 13.61 -15.96 -2.01
C SER A 134 12.70 -16.69 -1.02
N PRO A 135 13.25 -17.56 -0.18
CA PRO A 135 12.45 -18.25 0.82
C PRO A 135 11.84 -17.22 1.77
N MET A 136 10.53 -17.33 2.00
CA MET A 136 9.91 -16.58 3.08
C MET A 136 10.35 -17.15 4.42
N LEU A 137 10.66 -16.26 5.36
CA LEU A 137 11.14 -16.62 6.68
C LEU A 137 9.95 -16.79 7.64
N LYS A 138 9.97 -17.87 8.41
CA LYS A 138 8.94 -18.15 9.43
C LYS A 138 9.30 -17.46 10.73
N ASP A 139 8.49 -16.51 11.15
CA ASP A 139 8.51 -15.95 12.50
C ASP A 139 7.39 -16.58 13.33
N LYS A 140 7.75 -17.59 14.12
CA LYS A 140 6.78 -18.31 14.98
C LYS A 140 6.32 -17.50 16.18
N VAL A 141 7.07 -16.45 16.58
CA VAL A 141 6.73 -15.63 17.74
C VAL A 141 5.62 -14.66 17.37
N LEU A 142 5.75 -14.02 16.21
CA LEU A 142 4.72 -13.13 15.67
C LEU A 142 3.64 -13.89 14.88
N ASP A 143 3.88 -15.17 14.58
CA ASP A 143 3.05 -16.00 13.72
C ASP A 143 2.89 -15.37 12.33
N LEU A 144 4.04 -15.08 11.72
CA LEU A 144 4.18 -14.45 10.41
C LEU A 144 5.07 -15.27 9.48
N LEU A 145 4.75 -15.22 8.20
CA LEU A 145 5.62 -15.62 7.10
C LEU A 145 6.09 -14.34 6.40
N VAL A 146 7.39 -14.07 6.41
CA VAL A 146 7.96 -12.77 6.01
C VAL A 146 8.90 -12.92 4.82
N PHE A 147 8.63 -12.16 3.77
CA PHE A 147 9.53 -11.98 2.64
C PHE A 147 10.40 -10.72 2.86
N TYR A 148 11.69 -10.85 2.60
CA TYR A 148 12.64 -9.73 2.53
C TYR A 148 13.23 -9.67 1.13
N GLY A 149 12.83 -8.66 0.36
CA GLY A 149 13.32 -8.44 -0.99
C GLY A 149 14.40 -7.37 -1.00
N ILE A 150 15.49 -7.63 -1.70
CA ILE A 150 16.52 -6.62 -2.02
C ILE A 150 16.24 -6.14 -3.43
N PHE A 151 16.02 -4.84 -3.58
CA PHE A 151 15.66 -4.20 -4.84
C PHE A 151 16.70 -3.14 -5.21
N THR A 152 16.85 -2.92 -6.51
CA THR A 152 17.70 -1.88 -7.09
C THR A 152 16.79 -0.89 -7.83
N PRO A 153 16.99 0.44 -7.67
CA PRO A 153 16.21 1.43 -8.42
C PRO A 153 16.30 1.18 -9.93
N ARG A 154 15.16 1.17 -10.64
CA ARG A 154 15.21 1.04 -12.11
C ARG A 154 15.79 2.30 -12.76
N PRO A 155 16.60 2.15 -13.82
CA PRO A 155 17.08 3.31 -14.58
C PRO A 155 15.93 4.19 -15.07
N ASN A 156 16.07 5.51 -14.90
CA ASN A 156 15.10 6.53 -15.33
C ASN A 156 13.74 6.53 -14.62
N ALA A 157 13.45 5.59 -13.71
CA ALA A 157 12.27 5.67 -12.87
C ALA A 157 12.46 6.79 -11.83
N GLN A 158 11.40 7.56 -11.57
CA GLN A 158 11.37 8.53 -10.47
C GLN A 158 10.81 7.88 -9.19
N HIS A 159 9.85 6.98 -9.35
CA HIS A 159 9.26 6.20 -8.28
C HIS A 159 8.70 4.89 -8.84
N GLU A 160 8.45 3.93 -7.95
CA GLU A 160 7.82 2.65 -8.26
C GLU A 160 6.83 2.26 -7.17
N THR A 161 5.82 1.48 -7.51
CA THR A 161 4.89 0.93 -6.53
C THR A 161 4.96 -0.59 -6.54
N TYR A 162 5.22 -1.16 -5.37
CA TYR A 162 5.31 -2.59 -5.13
C TYR A 162 3.99 -3.05 -4.53
N LEU A 163 3.29 -3.93 -5.22
CA LEU A 163 2.04 -4.53 -4.79
C LEU A 163 2.33 -5.91 -4.18
N TRP A 164 1.86 -6.11 -2.97
CA TRP A 164 1.87 -7.38 -2.29
C TRP A 164 0.44 -7.84 -2.06
N LEU A 165 0.11 -9.06 -2.46
CA LEU A 165 -1.24 -9.59 -2.32
C LEU A 165 -1.27 -11.06 -1.94
N THR A 166 -2.32 -11.39 -1.21
CA THR A 166 -2.80 -12.74 -0.93
C THR A 166 -4.18 -12.91 -1.56
N GLU A 167 -4.85 -14.04 -1.30
CA GLU A 167 -6.18 -14.32 -1.87
C GLU A 167 -7.21 -13.22 -1.56
N ASP A 168 -7.21 -12.71 -0.32
CA ASP A 168 -8.25 -11.80 0.16
C ASP A 168 -7.76 -10.38 0.52
N THR A 169 -6.45 -10.17 0.58
CA THR A 169 -5.88 -8.91 1.07
C THR A 169 -4.64 -8.49 0.31
N HIS A 170 -4.44 -7.19 0.21
CA HIS A 170 -3.36 -6.60 -0.56
C HIS A 170 -2.96 -5.24 0.01
N LEU A 171 -1.70 -4.87 -0.23
CA LEU A 171 -1.15 -3.56 0.10
C LEU A 171 -0.16 -3.11 -0.96
N THR A 172 0.14 -1.82 -0.98
CA THR A 172 1.20 -1.27 -1.82
C THR A 172 2.24 -0.52 -1.00
N VAL A 173 3.50 -0.64 -1.41
CA VAL A 173 4.61 0.21 -0.94
C VAL A 173 5.12 1.02 -2.13
N THR A 174 5.03 2.34 -2.05
CA THR A 174 5.60 3.25 -3.05
C THR A 174 7.00 3.64 -2.62
N VAL A 175 7.96 3.52 -3.54
CA VAL A 175 9.35 3.89 -3.35
C VAL A 175 9.67 5.04 -4.28
N ASP A 176 10.11 6.17 -3.72
CA ASP A 176 10.52 7.38 -4.43
C ASP A 176 12.06 7.43 -4.47
N TYR A 177 12.60 7.50 -5.68
CA TYR A 177 14.05 7.54 -5.95
C TYR A 177 14.62 8.96 -5.99
N THR A 178 13.75 9.97 -5.93
CA THR A 178 14.10 11.39 -6.02
C THR A 178 14.13 12.08 -4.66
N GLN A 179 13.51 11.46 -3.65
CA GLN A 179 13.45 12.00 -2.30
C GLN A 179 14.33 11.19 -1.35
N ASN A 180 14.87 11.87 -0.36
CA ASN A 180 15.51 11.28 0.81
C ASN A 180 14.76 11.68 2.10
N GLY A 181 15.15 11.07 3.22
CA GLY A 181 14.63 11.42 4.54
C GLY A 181 13.53 10.49 5.04
N THR A 182 12.78 10.98 6.03
CA THR A 182 11.73 10.22 6.72
C THR A 182 10.38 10.44 6.04
N SER A 183 9.65 9.36 5.77
CA SER A 183 8.32 9.49 5.18
C SER A 183 7.33 10.10 6.17
N PRO A 184 6.32 10.87 5.70
CA PRO A 184 5.38 11.56 6.57
C PRO A 184 4.63 10.64 7.56
N GLU A 185 4.36 9.41 7.15
CA GLU A 185 3.70 8.42 8.00
C GLU A 185 4.60 7.97 9.16
N VAL A 186 5.93 7.87 8.97
CA VAL A 186 6.87 7.53 10.05
C VAL A 186 6.93 8.68 11.04
N GLU A 187 6.98 9.91 10.55
CA GLU A 187 6.96 11.11 11.39
C GLU A 187 5.66 11.18 12.22
N GLU A 188 4.51 10.93 11.60
CA GLU A 188 3.22 10.91 12.31
C GLU A 188 3.15 9.76 13.34
N CYS A 189 3.55 8.55 12.96
CA CYS A 189 3.53 7.38 13.84
C CYS A 189 4.49 7.48 15.02
N SER A 190 5.59 8.22 14.87
CA SER A 190 6.53 8.45 15.97
C SER A 190 5.85 9.11 17.18
N LYS A 191 4.83 9.95 16.95
CA LYS A 191 4.06 10.63 17.99
C LYS A 191 3.25 9.67 18.88
N TYR A 192 2.95 8.47 18.37
CA TYR A 192 2.15 7.46 19.06
C TYR A 192 2.96 6.26 19.57
N GLY A 193 4.30 6.37 19.54
CA GLY A 193 5.20 5.29 19.95
C GLY A 193 5.44 4.22 18.87
N GLY A 194 5.35 4.62 17.60
CA GLY A 194 5.62 3.78 16.42
C GLY A 194 4.39 3.05 15.89
N ALA A 195 4.55 2.37 14.74
CA ALA A 195 3.54 1.47 14.20
C ALA A 195 3.40 0.27 15.16
N ARG A 196 2.23 0.11 15.81
CA ARG A 196 1.98 -0.95 16.79
C ARG A 196 0.83 -1.83 16.32
N SER A 197 1.03 -3.15 16.32
CA SER A 197 -0.09 -4.08 16.27
C SER A 197 -0.81 -4.00 17.62
N LYS A 198 -2.14 -3.94 17.61
CA LYS A 198 -2.89 -4.37 18.79
C LYS A 198 -2.83 -5.90 18.82
N SER A 199 -1.71 -6.49 19.26
CA SER A 199 -1.81 -7.78 19.93
C SER A 199 -2.44 -7.50 21.30
N ALA A 200 -3.51 -8.24 21.61
CA ALA A 200 -4.21 -8.15 22.87
C ALA A 200 -3.19 -8.20 24.03
N ARG A 201 -3.22 -7.17 24.88
CA ARG A 201 -2.52 -7.19 26.15
C ARG A 201 -3.23 -8.16 27.09
N GLN A 202 -2.39 -8.95 27.75
CA GLN A 202 -2.64 -9.83 28.91
C GLN A 202 -3.14 -11.24 28.61
#